data_AF-A0A1D7QV70-F1
#
_entry.id   AF-A0A1D7QV70-F1
#
_cell.length_a   1.000
_cell.length_b   1.000
_cell.length_c   1.000
_cell.angle_alpha   90.00
_cell.angle_beta   90.00
_cell.angle_gamma   90.00
#
_symmetry.space_group_name_H-M   'P 1'
#
loop_
_entity.id
_entity.type
_entity.pdbx_description
1 polymer ?
#
loop_
_entity_poly.entity_id
_entity_poly.type
_entity_poly.pdbx_seq_one_letter_code
_entity_poly.pdbx_strand_id
1 'polypeptide(L)'
;MNWQERLWEQKWLLPILPNYMKPLDEPALLNQHTREFVYEAEEFISDLAALSELPRMNKTFKRSVHGLSYKIKIKPKKIHLELADTNKSSSAIKKKVFITIFRKHVRMENGFGKVIDSSIYYQLSGNTYVRNIRRHSYFLPLFHHLHRLDLSLSGESLQSFDELNKKHENQNEIESVQTPGTDNEQVDSLKQSIYHTQRAFSKYDPALQSELDKLAGEFNRCLEEFHLLDIEEKHHIKRMAQHDLPNLIQTYYSLTETQRQEKQRELINALQNMNSFLKEQANDLQSTRVDRMNHLLRLTSIRYENNQYSDHQE
;
A
#
# COMPACT_ATOMS: atom_id res chain seq x y z
N MET A 1 -5.52 -19.96 -9.45
CA MET A 1 -5.31 -20.39 -8.05
C MET A 1 -4.78 -21.82 -8.01
N ASN A 2 -3.59 -21.98 -7.45
CA ASN A 2 -2.95 -23.28 -7.25
C ASN A 2 -3.60 -24.00 -6.05
N TRP A 3 -3.72 -25.34 -6.03
CA TRP A 3 -4.34 -26.08 -4.91
C TRP A 3 -3.65 -25.79 -3.58
N GLN A 4 -2.35 -25.49 -3.65
CA GLN A 4 -1.56 -25.06 -2.51
C GLN A 4 -2.10 -23.77 -1.92
N GLU A 5 -2.50 -22.78 -2.72
CA GLU A 5 -2.99 -21.47 -2.27
C GLU A 5 -4.34 -21.58 -1.52
N ARG A 6 -5.21 -22.50 -1.95
CA ARG A 6 -6.48 -22.80 -1.26
C ARG A 6 -6.29 -23.36 0.15
N LEU A 7 -5.18 -24.06 0.41
CA LEU A 7 -4.87 -24.61 1.74
C LEU A 7 -4.49 -23.50 2.75
N TRP A 8 -4.01 -22.33 2.28
CA TRP A 8 -3.63 -21.21 3.17
C TRP A 8 -4.85 -20.44 3.68
N GLU A 9 -5.98 -20.49 2.98
CA GLU A 9 -7.22 -19.82 3.39
C GLU A 9 -7.94 -20.57 4.53
N GLN A 10 -7.62 -21.85 4.69
CA GLN A 10 -8.23 -22.72 5.70
C GLN A 10 -7.42 -22.71 7.00
N LYS A 11 -7.78 -21.79 7.92
CA LYS A 11 -7.11 -21.59 9.22
C LYS A 11 -6.92 -22.86 10.06
N TRP A 12 -7.78 -23.87 9.89
CA TRP A 12 -7.70 -25.14 10.62
C TRP A 12 -6.54 -26.06 10.18
N LEU A 13 -5.93 -25.82 9.01
CA LEU A 13 -4.78 -26.58 8.50
C LEU A 13 -3.43 -26.03 8.99
N LEU A 14 -3.39 -24.80 9.50
CA LEU A 14 -2.19 -24.14 10.04
C LEU A 14 -1.37 -24.98 11.05
N PRO A 15 -1.97 -25.74 12.00
CA PRO A 15 -1.18 -26.56 12.92
C PRO A 15 -0.41 -27.69 12.22
N ILE A 16 -0.95 -28.26 11.14
CA ILE A 16 -0.42 -29.43 10.42
C ILE A 16 0.65 -29.02 9.39
N LEU A 17 0.65 -27.76 8.96
CA LEU A 17 1.62 -27.27 7.99
C LEU A 17 3.07 -27.33 8.53
N PRO A 18 4.06 -27.67 7.68
CA PRO A 18 5.46 -27.53 8.03
C PRO A 18 5.82 -26.09 8.40
N ASN A 19 6.79 -25.88 9.31
CA ASN A 19 7.14 -24.56 9.83
C ASN A 19 7.41 -23.51 8.72
N TYR A 20 8.14 -23.86 7.67
CA TYR A 20 8.46 -22.98 6.54
C TYR A 20 7.24 -22.59 5.68
N MET A 21 6.10 -23.28 5.85
CA MET A 21 4.81 -22.97 5.20
C MET A 21 3.83 -22.27 6.15
N LYS A 22 4.17 -22.05 7.41
CA LYS A 22 3.29 -21.28 8.31
C LYS A 22 3.49 -19.80 8.03
N PRO A 23 2.41 -19.00 7.88
CA PRO A 23 2.54 -17.56 7.68
C PRO A 23 3.23 -16.90 8.88
N LEU A 24 3.93 -15.80 8.61
CA LEU A 24 4.46 -14.94 9.67
C LEU A 24 3.31 -14.18 10.33
N ASP A 25 3.09 -14.43 11.63
CA ASP A 25 2.09 -13.77 12.46
C ASP A 25 2.69 -13.54 13.87
N GLU A 26 3.82 -12.83 13.89
CA GLU A 26 4.59 -12.58 15.13
C GLU A 26 4.64 -11.07 15.38
N PRO A 27 3.86 -10.54 16.34
CA PRO A 27 3.81 -9.10 16.62
C PRO A 27 5.18 -8.53 17.02
N ALA A 28 6.01 -9.32 17.71
CA ALA A 28 7.34 -8.91 18.12
C ALA A 28 8.29 -8.61 16.94
N LEU A 29 7.99 -9.11 15.74
CA LEU A 29 8.73 -8.80 14.52
C LEU A 29 8.18 -7.58 13.77
N LEU A 30 6.99 -7.08 14.11
CA LEU A 30 6.33 -5.96 13.42
C LEU A 30 6.83 -4.58 13.86
N ASN A 31 8.11 -4.48 14.23
CA ASN A 31 8.71 -3.26 14.76
C ASN A 31 9.27 -2.36 13.65
N GLN A 32 9.56 -1.10 14.01
CA GLN A 32 10.17 -0.11 13.12
C GLN A 32 11.47 -0.62 12.46
N HIS A 33 12.32 -1.33 13.19
CA HIS A 33 13.55 -1.91 12.64
C HIS A 33 13.33 -2.97 11.56
N THR A 34 12.18 -3.64 11.56
CA THR A 34 11.83 -4.57 10.48
C THR A 34 11.36 -3.81 9.24
N ARG A 35 10.66 -2.68 9.43
CA ARG A 35 10.29 -1.79 8.32
C ARG A 35 11.53 -1.18 7.67
N GLU A 36 12.44 -0.62 8.45
CA GLU A 36 13.73 -0.08 7.98
C GLU A 36 14.55 -1.14 7.24
N PHE A 37 14.59 -2.36 7.79
CA PHE A 37 15.29 -3.49 7.17
C PHE A 37 14.75 -3.83 5.77
N VAL A 38 13.44 -3.80 5.60
CA VAL A 38 12.80 -4.07 4.30
C VAL A 38 12.94 -2.87 3.36
N TYR A 39 12.75 -1.65 3.85
CA TYR A 39 12.90 -0.43 3.06
C TYR A 39 14.30 -0.30 2.44
N GLU A 40 15.35 -0.51 3.23
CA GLU A 40 16.73 -0.50 2.71
C GLU A 40 16.99 -1.65 1.71
N ALA A 41 16.28 -2.79 1.86
CA ALA A 41 16.33 -3.87 0.86
C ALA A 41 15.64 -3.46 -0.44
N GLU A 42 14.51 -2.74 -0.38
CA GLU A 42 13.79 -2.22 -1.55
C GLU A 42 14.66 -1.22 -2.32
N GLU A 43 15.28 -0.27 -1.61
CA GLU A 43 16.22 0.68 -2.18
C GLU A 43 17.36 -0.05 -2.88
N PHE A 44 17.99 -1.02 -2.19
CA PHE A 44 19.06 -1.83 -2.77
C PHE A 44 18.65 -2.58 -4.04
N ILE A 45 17.44 -3.16 -4.08
CA ILE A 45 16.95 -3.85 -5.29
C ILE A 45 16.64 -2.83 -6.40
N SER A 46 16.08 -1.67 -6.05
CA SER A 46 15.76 -0.59 -6.99
C SER A 46 17.01 -0.03 -7.65
N ASP A 47 18.06 0.25 -6.87
CA ASP A 47 19.36 0.69 -7.37
C ASP A 47 19.94 -0.32 -8.35
N LEU A 48 19.86 -1.62 -8.02
CA LEU A 48 20.34 -2.68 -8.89
C LEU A 48 19.54 -2.80 -10.19
N ALA A 49 18.23 -2.55 -10.14
CA ALA A 49 17.36 -2.55 -11.31
C ALA A 49 17.62 -1.34 -12.23
N ALA A 50 18.04 -0.20 -11.66
CA ALA A 50 18.44 0.99 -12.41
C ALA A 50 19.82 0.84 -13.05
N LEU A 51 20.76 0.15 -12.37
CA LEU A 51 22.12 -0.09 -12.86
C LEU A 51 22.22 -1.20 -13.92
N SER A 52 21.15 -1.96 -14.15
CA SER A 52 21.23 -3.18 -14.94
C SER A 52 21.09 -2.98 -16.44
N GLU A 53 22.12 -2.45 -17.09
CA GLU A 53 22.52 -2.82 -18.47
C GLU A 53 23.38 -4.10 -18.45
N LEU A 54 23.12 -5.02 -17.52
CA LEU A 54 24.08 -6.06 -17.18
C LEU A 54 23.95 -7.24 -18.16
N PRO A 55 25.01 -7.54 -18.95
CA PRO A 55 24.99 -8.67 -19.87
C PRO A 55 24.79 -9.97 -19.09
N ARG A 56 24.01 -10.88 -19.68
CA ARG A 56 23.55 -12.18 -19.17
C ARG A 56 24.64 -12.99 -18.45
N MET A 57 24.91 -12.72 -17.17
CA MET A 57 25.92 -13.45 -16.40
C MET A 57 25.56 -13.60 -14.93
N ASN A 58 26.09 -14.69 -14.36
CA ASN A 58 26.06 -14.99 -12.93
C ASN A 58 26.73 -13.87 -12.15
N LYS A 59 25.96 -13.05 -11.44
CA LYS A 59 26.50 -11.97 -10.60
C LYS A 59 25.94 -12.06 -9.19
N THR A 60 26.77 -11.70 -8.23
CA THR A 60 26.38 -11.59 -6.82
C THR A 60 26.65 -10.18 -6.38
N PHE A 61 25.59 -9.46 -6.02
CA PHE A 61 25.67 -8.13 -5.44
C PHE A 61 25.54 -8.24 -3.94
N LYS A 62 26.34 -7.47 -3.21
CA LYS A 62 26.33 -7.42 -1.75
C LYS A 62 26.37 -5.96 -1.30
N ARG A 63 25.49 -5.58 -0.38
CA ARG A 63 25.48 -4.28 0.31
C ARG A 63 25.43 -4.55 1.81
N SER A 64 26.18 -3.80 2.60
CA SER A 64 26.18 -3.91 4.06
C SER A 64 26.06 -2.51 4.63
N VAL A 65 24.98 -2.23 5.34
CA VAL A 65 24.61 -0.90 5.81
C VAL A 65 24.01 -1.01 7.20
N HIS A 66 24.43 -0.18 8.16
CA HIS A 66 23.88 -0.12 9.52
C HIS A 66 23.74 -1.48 10.25
N GLY A 67 24.66 -2.42 10.01
CA GLY A 67 24.60 -3.76 10.61
C GLY A 67 23.61 -4.73 9.93
N LEU A 68 23.14 -4.39 8.75
CA LEU A 68 22.28 -5.19 7.88
C LEU A 68 23.09 -5.65 6.67
N SER A 69 22.88 -6.90 6.23
CA SER A 69 23.56 -7.49 5.08
C SER A 69 22.56 -7.90 4.02
N TYR A 70 22.73 -7.35 2.83
CA TYR A 70 21.90 -7.56 1.66
C TYR A 70 22.70 -8.26 0.59
N LYS A 71 22.15 -9.32 0.01
CA LYS A 71 22.85 -10.09 -1.02
C LYS A 71 21.90 -10.64 -2.06
N ILE A 72 22.14 -10.28 -3.32
CA ILE A 72 21.37 -10.76 -4.46
C ILE A 72 22.29 -11.58 -5.36
N LYS A 73 21.96 -12.85 -5.56
CA LYS A 73 22.60 -13.74 -6.53
C LYS A 73 21.67 -13.87 -7.75
N ILE A 74 22.10 -13.30 -8.87
CA ILE A 74 21.44 -13.45 -10.16
C ILE A 74 22.08 -14.65 -10.87
N LYS A 75 21.28 -15.68 -11.15
CA LYS A 75 21.63 -16.84 -11.98
C LYS A 75 20.76 -16.83 -13.24
N PRO A 76 21.08 -17.62 -14.28
CA PRO A 76 20.34 -17.58 -15.54
C PRO A 76 18.93 -18.13 -15.36
N LYS A 77 18.72 -19.02 -14.38
CA LYS A 77 17.41 -19.63 -14.11
C LYS A 77 16.66 -19.02 -12.92
N LYS A 78 17.36 -18.38 -11.98
CA LYS A 78 16.80 -17.95 -10.70
C LYS A 78 17.47 -16.71 -10.14
N ILE A 79 16.71 -15.92 -9.41
CA ILE A 79 17.21 -14.82 -8.58
C ILE A 79 17.05 -15.25 -7.13
N HIS A 80 18.10 -15.06 -6.34
CA HIS A 80 18.12 -15.43 -4.92
C HIS A 80 18.54 -14.21 -4.10
N LEU A 81 17.60 -13.72 -3.29
CA LEU A 81 17.78 -12.65 -2.32
C LEU A 81 18.01 -13.26 -0.94
N GLU A 82 19.07 -12.80 -0.29
CA GLU A 82 19.46 -13.15 1.07
C GLU A 82 19.60 -11.82 1.84
N LEU A 83 18.75 -11.64 2.84
CA LEU A 83 18.78 -10.52 3.77
C LEU A 83 19.14 -11.04 5.15
N ALA A 84 20.04 -10.40 5.87
CA ALA A 84 20.44 -10.85 7.20
C ALA A 84 20.75 -9.68 8.12
N ASP A 85 20.22 -9.73 9.34
CA ASP A 85 20.75 -8.96 10.45
C ASP A 85 22.11 -9.51 10.85
N THR A 86 23.09 -8.62 10.99
CA THR A 86 24.38 -8.96 11.57
C THR A 86 24.36 -8.75 13.08
N ASN A 87 25.42 -9.20 13.76
CA ASN A 87 25.59 -8.98 15.19
C ASN A 87 25.60 -7.48 15.57
N LYS A 88 25.93 -6.60 14.62
CA LYS A 88 25.98 -5.15 14.80
C LYS A 88 24.62 -4.46 14.66
N SER A 89 23.55 -5.16 14.27
CA SER A 89 22.23 -4.53 14.11
C SER A 89 21.61 -4.16 15.46
N SER A 90 20.88 -3.05 15.50
CA SER A 90 20.11 -2.57 16.66
C SER A 90 18.86 -3.41 16.97
N SER A 91 18.48 -4.32 16.07
CA SER A 91 17.30 -5.17 16.25
C SER A 91 17.48 -6.16 17.41
N ALA A 92 16.49 -6.19 18.31
CA ALA A 92 16.41 -7.15 19.41
C ALA A 92 16.25 -8.60 18.91
N ILE A 93 15.52 -8.79 17.83
CA ILE A 93 15.34 -10.08 17.16
C ILE A 93 16.18 -10.09 15.89
N LYS A 94 17.15 -11.01 15.83
CA LYS A 94 17.97 -11.19 14.62
C LYS A 94 17.18 -11.97 13.58
N LYS A 95 17.01 -11.38 12.40
CA LYS A 95 16.27 -12.00 11.29
C LYS A 95 17.17 -12.33 10.10
N LYS A 96 16.82 -13.39 9.39
CA LYS A 96 17.39 -13.75 8.08
C LYS A 96 16.27 -14.11 7.13
N VAL A 97 16.23 -13.49 5.96
CA VAL A 97 15.18 -13.69 4.97
C VAL A 97 15.80 -14.26 3.70
N PHE A 98 15.15 -15.27 3.15
CA PHE A 98 15.50 -15.88 1.88
C PHE A 98 14.31 -15.81 0.94
N ILE A 99 14.51 -15.17 -0.22
CA ILE A 99 13.53 -15.15 -1.30
C ILE A 99 14.21 -15.70 -2.54
N THR A 100 13.66 -16.77 -3.11
CA THR A 100 14.14 -17.35 -4.36
C THR A 100 13.01 -17.38 -5.37
N ILE A 101 13.22 -16.74 -6.52
CA ILE A 101 12.26 -16.73 -7.62
C ILE A 101 12.90 -17.34 -8.88
N PHE A 102 12.10 -18.04 -9.67
CA PHE A 102 12.47 -18.34 -11.06
C PHE A 102 12.44 -17.07 -11.89
N ARG A 103 13.30 -16.98 -12.90
CA ARG A 103 13.20 -15.90 -13.90
C ARG A 103 11.95 -16.12 -14.76
N LYS A 104 11.32 -15.03 -15.19
CA LYS A 104 10.07 -15.00 -15.99
C LYS A 104 10.13 -15.94 -17.20
N HIS A 105 11.22 -15.89 -17.96
CA HIS A 105 11.43 -16.72 -19.15
C HIS A 105 11.59 -18.23 -18.87
N VAL A 106 11.82 -18.64 -17.62
CA VAL A 106 11.98 -20.05 -17.24
C VAL A 106 10.67 -20.66 -16.78
N ARG A 107 10.03 -20.02 -15.79
CA ARG A 107 8.75 -20.44 -15.21
C ARG A 107 8.02 -19.24 -14.65
N MET A 108 6.83 -18.97 -15.16
CA MET A 108 5.93 -17.93 -14.68
C MET A 108 4.71 -18.50 -13.95
N GLU A 109 4.24 -17.78 -12.93
CA GLU A 109 3.00 -18.02 -12.21
C GLU A 109 2.35 -16.65 -11.98
N ASN A 110 1.13 -16.45 -12.49
CA ASN A 110 0.39 -15.18 -12.42
C ASN A 110 1.17 -13.95 -12.95
N GLY A 111 1.87 -14.07 -14.09
CA GLY A 111 2.61 -12.94 -14.68
C GLY A 111 3.99 -12.68 -14.04
N PHE A 112 4.24 -13.23 -12.85
CA PHE A 112 5.51 -13.13 -12.13
C PHE A 112 6.35 -14.38 -12.27
N GLY A 113 7.66 -14.27 -12.00
CA GLY A 113 8.53 -15.45 -11.86
C GLY A 113 8.08 -16.32 -10.70
N LYS A 114 7.94 -17.63 -10.90
CA LYS A 114 7.43 -18.53 -9.86
C LYS A 114 8.31 -18.49 -8.60
N VAL A 115 7.70 -18.20 -7.45
CA VAL A 115 8.37 -18.19 -6.14
C VAL A 115 8.68 -19.63 -5.71
N ILE A 116 9.95 -19.91 -5.43
CA ILE A 116 10.44 -21.21 -4.95
C ILE A 116 10.48 -21.22 -3.43
N ASP A 117 11.02 -20.14 -2.85
CA ASP A 117 11.23 -20.00 -1.41
C ASP A 117 10.99 -18.55 -1.01
N SER A 118 10.41 -18.36 0.17
CA SER A 118 9.99 -17.07 0.73
C SER A 118 9.93 -17.21 2.26
N SER A 119 11.08 -17.53 2.85
CA SER A 119 11.17 -17.91 4.26
C SER A 119 11.92 -16.86 5.08
N ILE A 120 11.42 -16.55 6.27
CA ILE A 120 12.12 -15.80 7.30
C ILE A 120 12.52 -16.73 8.44
N TYR A 121 13.76 -16.58 8.89
CA TYR A 121 14.35 -17.21 10.05
C TYR A 121 14.54 -16.14 11.10
N TYR A 122 14.06 -16.38 12.31
CA TYR A 122 14.26 -15.48 13.44
C TYR A 122 14.44 -16.26 14.73
N GLN A 123 15.13 -15.65 15.68
CA GLN A 123 15.36 -16.25 17.00
C GLN A 123 14.54 -15.50 18.05
N LEU A 124 13.68 -16.24 18.74
CA LEU A 124 12.86 -15.70 19.83
C LEU A 124 12.95 -16.66 21.02
N SER A 125 13.29 -16.12 22.20
CA SER A 125 13.38 -16.90 23.45
C SER A 125 14.26 -18.16 23.34
N GLY A 126 15.39 -18.07 22.62
CA GLY A 126 16.33 -19.17 22.42
C GLY A 126 15.95 -20.18 21.33
N ASN A 127 14.73 -20.10 20.78
CA ASN A 127 14.26 -20.98 19.71
C ASN A 127 14.36 -20.30 18.34
N THR A 128 14.73 -21.09 17.32
CA THR A 128 14.74 -20.63 15.93
C THR A 128 13.40 -20.95 15.27
N TYR A 129 12.72 -19.93 14.77
CA TYR A 129 11.47 -20.07 14.04
C TYR A 129 11.70 -19.84 12.55
N VAL A 130 11.00 -20.63 11.74
CA VAL A 130 10.96 -20.46 10.29
C VAL A 130 9.51 -20.20 9.91
N ARG A 131 9.26 -19.13 9.15
CA ARG A 131 7.93 -18.74 8.69
C ARG A 131 7.96 -18.30 7.25
N ASN A 132 6.82 -18.37 6.58
CA ASN A 132 6.63 -17.89 5.24
C ASN A 132 6.26 -16.40 5.23
N ILE A 133 6.88 -15.64 4.34
CA ILE A 133 6.67 -14.19 4.18
C ILE A 133 5.96 -13.81 2.89
N ARG A 134 5.55 -14.77 2.05
CA ARG A 134 4.99 -14.53 0.71
C ARG A 134 3.76 -13.62 0.70
N ARG A 135 2.91 -13.73 1.72
CA ARG A 135 1.67 -12.94 1.89
C ARG A 135 1.80 -11.87 2.97
N HIS A 136 2.98 -11.68 3.55
CA HIS A 136 3.14 -10.74 4.65
C HIS A 136 3.29 -9.31 4.11
N SER A 137 2.49 -8.37 4.62
CA SER A 137 2.39 -6.98 4.13
C SER A 137 3.74 -6.29 4.03
N TYR A 138 4.60 -6.39 5.06
CA TYR A 138 5.92 -5.76 5.04
C TYR A 138 6.84 -6.28 3.94
N PHE A 139 6.72 -7.55 3.54
CA PHE A 139 7.66 -8.17 2.59
C PHE A 139 7.11 -8.22 1.17
N LEU A 140 5.83 -7.89 0.97
CA LEU A 140 5.17 -7.88 -0.33
C LEU A 140 5.91 -6.99 -1.37
N PRO A 141 6.37 -5.76 -1.03
CA PRO A 141 7.04 -4.92 -2.02
C PRO A 141 8.35 -5.51 -2.52
N LEU A 142 9.07 -6.32 -1.73
CA LEU A 142 10.29 -6.99 -2.18
C LEU A 142 10.06 -7.89 -3.39
N PHE A 143 8.93 -8.59 -3.45
CA PHE A 143 8.59 -9.44 -4.60
C PHE A 143 8.37 -8.60 -5.86
N HIS A 144 7.75 -7.43 -5.72
CA HIS A 144 7.55 -6.47 -6.79
C HIS A 144 8.88 -5.92 -7.30
N HIS A 145 9.76 -5.46 -6.41
CA HIS A 145 11.08 -4.96 -6.77
C HIS A 145 11.96 -6.06 -7.41
N LEU A 146 11.89 -7.30 -6.93
CA LEU A 146 12.60 -8.44 -7.54
C LEU A 146 12.08 -8.75 -8.94
N HIS A 147 10.79 -8.59 -9.19
CA HIS A 147 10.24 -8.74 -10.54
C HIS A 147 10.71 -7.63 -11.47
N ARG A 148 10.68 -6.38 -11.01
CA ARG A 148 11.22 -5.22 -11.75
C ARG A 148 12.69 -5.43 -12.11
N LEU A 149 13.48 -5.97 -11.17
CA LEU A 149 14.86 -6.37 -11.43
C LEU A 149 14.95 -7.44 -12.52
N ASP A 150 14.10 -8.48 -12.50
CA ASP A 150 14.10 -9.51 -13.54
C ASP A 150 13.76 -8.96 -14.93
N LEU A 151 12.79 -8.04 -15.02
CA LEU A 151 12.43 -7.35 -16.26
C LEU A 151 13.58 -6.51 -16.81
N SER A 152 14.23 -5.72 -15.95
CA SER A 152 15.40 -4.93 -16.31
C SER A 152 16.54 -5.83 -16.81
N LEU A 153 16.78 -6.97 -16.14
CA LEU A 153 17.76 -7.99 -16.56
C LEU A 153 17.38 -8.73 -17.87
N SER A 154 16.14 -8.64 -18.34
CA SER A 154 15.71 -9.16 -19.64
C SER A 154 15.75 -8.12 -20.76
N GLY A 155 15.98 -6.83 -20.44
CA GLY A 155 15.91 -5.74 -21.40
C GLY A 155 14.49 -5.43 -21.88
N GLU A 156 13.48 -5.94 -21.18
CA GLU A 156 12.08 -5.59 -21.45
C GLU A 156 11.79 -4.19 -20.86
N SER A 157 11.17 -3.31 -21.66
CA SER A 157 10.76 -1.98 -21.21
C SER A 157 9.79 -2.09 -20.02
N LEU A 158 10.00 -1.26 -19.00
CA LEU A 158 9.13 -1.13 -17.82
C LEU A 158 7.67 -0.80 -18.20
N GLN A 159 7.38 -0.38 -19.44
CA GLN A 159 6.02 -0.16 -19.93
C GLN A 159 5.19 -1.46 -20.02
N SER A 160 5.84 -2.61 -20.24
CA SER A 160 5.17 -3.93 -20.26
C SER A 160 4.75 -4.43 -18.87
N PHE A 161 5.29 -3.82 -17.81
CA PHE A 161 4.94 -4.10 -16.42
C PHE A 161 3.57 -3.50 -16.06
N ASP A 162 3.29 -2.28 -16.52
CA ASP A 162 2.02 -1.59 -16.25
C ASP A 162 0.84 -2.23 -16.99
N GLU A 163 1.07 -2.86 -18.15
CA GLU A 163 0.02 -3.55 -18.92
C GLU A 163 -0.31 -4.96 -18.39
N LEU A 164 0.66 -5.67 -17.81
CA LEU A 164 0.43 -6.99 -17.19
C LEU A 164 -0.28 -6.87 -15.82
N ASN A 165 -0.05 -5.76 -15.09
CA ASN A 165 -0.81 -5.43 -13.88
C ASN A 165 -2.31 -5.26 -14.20
N LYS A 166 -2.67 -4.57 -15.28
CA LYS A 166 -4.08 -4.40 -15.71
C LYS A 166 -4.82 -5.71 -16.03
N LYS A 167 -4.11 -6.78 -16.44
CA LYS A 167 -4.71 -8.09 -16.71
C LYS A 167 -4.82 -8.98 -15.48
N HIS A 168 -3.96 -8.80 -14.48
CA HIS A 168 -4.05 -9.53 -13.20
C HIS A 168 -4.93 -8.84 -12.16
N GLU A 169 -5.20 -7.54 -12.32
CA GLU A 169 -6.13 -6.74 -11.50
C GLU A 169 -7.60 -7.18 -11.61
N ASN A 170 -7.99 -7.91 -12.67
CA ASN A 170 -9.38 -8.38 -12.84
C ASN A 170 -9.71 -9.71 -12.14
N GLN A 171 -8.77 -10.38 -11.46
CA GLN A 171 -9.04 -11.68 -10.81
C GLN A 171 -8.67 -11.76 -9.32
N ASN A 172 -7.97 -10.76 -8.78
CA ASN A 172 -7.79 -10.60 -7.34
C ASN A 172 -8.23 -9.17 -6.99
N GLU A 173 -9.54 -8.96 -6.94
CA GLU A 173 -10.10 -7.82 -6.21
C GLU A 173 -9.63 -7.90 -4.76
N ILE A 174 -9.41 -6.72 -4.18
CA ILE A 174 -9.01 -6.42 -2.80
C ILE A 174 -7.48 -6.24 -2.65
N GLU A 175 -7.09 -4.97 -2.44
CA GLU A 175 -5.79 -4.48 -1.95
C GLU A 175 -4.61 -4.48 -2.92
N SER A 176 -4.52 -3.44 -3.77
CA SER A 176 -3.27 -2.66 -3.89
C SER A 176 -3.49 -1.31 -4.57
N VAL A 177 -3.35 -0.26 -3.77
CA VAL A 177 -2.57 0.96 -4.03
C VAL A 177 -2.15 1.14 -5.50
N GLN A 178 -2.88 1.96 -6.22
CA GLN A 178 -2.39 2.59 -7.45
C GLN A 178 -1.30 3.59 -7.07
N THR A 179 -0.08 3.37 -7.57
CA THR A 179 1.02 4.35 -7.58
C THR A 179 0.60 5.61 -8.37
N PRO A 180 1.24 6.77 -8.09
CA PRO A 180 0.59 8.06 -8.14
C PRO A 180 0.43 8.54 -9.58
N GLY A 181 -0.82 8.54 -10.07
CA GLY A 181 -1.26 9.76 -10.74
C GLY A 181 -1.05 10.91 -9.78
N THR A 182 -0.60 12.07 -10.27
CA THR A 182 -0.43 13.27 -9.43
C THR A 182 -1.65 13.41 -8.52
N ASP A 183 -1.48 13.84 -7.25
CA ASP A 183 -2.61 13.95 -6.30
C ASP A 183 -3.83 14.66 -6.94
N ASN A 184 -3.58 15.57 -7.88
CA ASN A 184 -4.57 16.22 -8.73
C ASN A 184 -5.39 15.25 -9.62
N GLU A 185 -4.76 14.32 -10.34
CA GLU A 185 -5.46 13.31 -11.15
C GLU A 185 -6.31 12.37 -10.30
N GLN A 186 -5.84 12.02 -9.09
CA GLN A 186 -6.61 11.21 -8.16
C GLN A 186 -7.82 11.98 -7.63
N VAL A 187 -7.62 13.23 -7.21
CA VAL A 187 -8.69 14.12 -6.77
C VAL A 187 -9.74 14.33 -7.86
N ASP A 188 -9.31 14.52 -9.11
CA ASP A 188 -10.23 14.70 -10.25
C ASP A 188 -11.04 13.42 -10.52
N SER A 189 -10.42 12.24 -10.43
CA SER A 189 -11.13 10.97 -10.56
C SER A 189 -12.18 10.76 -9.45
N LEU A 190 -11.88 11.18 -8.21
CA LEU A 190 -12.79 11.10 -7.08
C LEU A 190 -13.96 12.07 -7.23
N LYS A 191 -13.68 13.32 -7.62
CA LYS A 191 -14.70 14.32 -7.93
C LYS A 191 -15.63 13.83 -9.04
N GLN A 192 -15.09 13.24 -10.10
CA GLN A 192 -15.88 12.67 -11.19
C GLN A 192 -16.76 11.50 -10.71
N SER A 193 -16.25 10.61 -9.85
CA SER A 193 -17.02 9.49 -9.29
C SER A 193 -18.22 9.97 -8.47
N ILE A 194 -18.00 10.96 -7.61
CA ILE A 194 -19.05 11.54 -6.75
C ILE A 194 -20.08 12.27 -7.61
N TYR A 195 -19.63 13.10 -8.55
CA TYR A 195 -20.51 13.83 -9.46
C TYR A 195 -21.34 12.89 -10.35
N HIS A 196 -20.72 11.82 -10.86
CA HIS A 196 -21.42 10.80 -11.63
C HIS A 196 -22.51 10.13 -10.80
N THR A 197 -22.20 9.76 -9.56
CA THR A 197 -23.15 9.15 -8.62
C THR A 197 -24.31 10.12 -8.33
N GLN A 198 -24.02 11.36 -7.97
CA GLN A 198 -25.03 12.40 -7.72
C GLN A 198 -25.96 12.59 -8.93
N ARG A 199 -25.39 12.67 -10.14
CA ARG A 199 -26.16 12.89 -11.38
C ARG A 199 -26.96 11.67 -11.82
N ALA A 200 -26.44 10.46 -11.61
CA ALA A 200 -27.14 9.22 -11.94
C ALA A 200 -28.42 9.05 -11.09
N PHE A 201 -28.41 9.55 -9.86
CA PHE A 201 -29.48 9.29 -8.89
C PHE A 201 -30.33 10.51 -8.50
N SER A 202 -30.06 11.70 -9.04
CA SER A 202 -30.82 12.93 -8.78
C SER A 202 -32.28 12.93 -9.25
N LYS A 203 -32.71 11.92 -10.01
CA LYS A 203 -34.05 11.88 -10.63
C LYS A 203 -35.13 11.15 -9.81
N TYR A 204 -34.77 10.54 -8.68
CA TYR A 204 -35.61 9.50 -8.08
C TYR A 204 -36.19 9.87 -6.70
N ASP A 205 -35.48 10.62 -5.86
CA ASP A 205 -35.96 11.00 -4.52
C ASP A 205 -35.31 12.32 -4.01
N PRO A 206 -36.09 13.37 -3.71
CA PRO A 206 -35.57 14.65 -3.24
C PRO A 206 -34.93 14.58 -1.84
N ALA A 207 -35.38 13.66 -0.97
CA ALA A 207 -34.79 13.50 0.37
C ALA A 207 -33.40 12.86 0.28
N LEU A 208 -33.25 11.85 -0.59
CA LEU A 208 -31.97 11.22 -0.89
C LEU A 208 -31.01 12.22 -1.54
N GLN A 209 -31.52 13.02 -2.49
CA GLN A 209 -30.74 14.03 -3.17
C GLN A 209 -30.15 15.06 -2.19
N SER A 210 -30.93 15.53 -1.22
CA SER A 210 -30.45 16.46 -0.20
C SER A 210 -29.28 15.90 0.61
N GLU A 211 -29.30 14.61 0.98
CA GLU A 211 -28.20 13.98 1.70
C GLU A 211 -26.97 13.74 0.80
N LEU A 212 -27.18 13.38 -0.46
CA LEU A 212 -26.08 13.26 -1.43
C LEU A 212 -25.40 14.60 -1.72
N ASP A 213 -26.15 15.70 -1.77
CA ASP A 213 -25.61 17.05 -1.96
C ASP A 213 -24.75 17.46 -0.77
N LYS A 214 -25.19 17.17 0.47
CA LYS A 214 -24.39 17.42 1.69
C LYS A 214 -23.10 16.60 1.69
N LEU A 215 -23.21 15.31 1.39
CA LEU A 215 -22.08 14.38 1.33
C LEU A 215 -21.06 14.83 0.26
N ALA A 216 -21.51 15.24 -0.92
CA ALA A 216 -20.66 15.76 -1.97
C ALA A 216 -19.94 17.07 -1.54
N GLY A 217 -20.61 17.91 -0.76
CA GLY A 217 -20.00 19.09 -0.14
C GLY A 217 -18.84 18.73 0.79
N GLU A 218 -19.03 17.79 1.71
CA GLU A 218 -17.98 17.36 2.64
C GLU A 218 -16.84 16.61 1.94
N PHE A 219 -17.15 15.81 0.91
CA PHE A 219 -16.12 15.22 0.06
C PHE A 219 -15.25 16.29 -0.60
N ASN A 220 -15.85 17.34 -1.18
CA ASN A 220 -15.07 18.41 -1.80
C ASN A 220 -14.15 19.10 -0.78
N ARG A 221 -14.63 19.34 0.45
CA ARG A 221 -13.81 19.88 1.54
C ARG A 221 -12.61 18.99 1.88
N CYS A 222 -12.79 17.67 1.92
CA CYS A 222 -11.69 16.73 2.14
C CYS A 222 -10.72 16.67 0.94
N LEU A 223 -11.24 16.78 -0.27
CA LEU A 223 -10.45 16.67 -1.51
C LEU A 223 -9.61 17.93 -1.81
N GLU A 224 -9.96 19.10 -1.29
CA GLU A 224 -9.15 20.33 -1.41
C GLU A 224 -7.74 20.14 -0.85
N GLU A 225 -7.60 19.38 0.24
CA GLU A 225 -6.34 19.13 0.93
C GLU A 225 -6.01 17.64 0.95
N PHE A 226 -6.40 16.92 -0.11
CA PHE A 226 -6.23 15.48 -0.17
C PHE A 226 -4.80 15.03 0.14
N HIS A 227 -3.80 15.83 -0.24
CA HIS A 227 -2.39 15.55 0.01
C HIS A 227 -2.02 15.47 1.50
N LEU A 228 -2.73 16.20 2.39
CA LEU A 228 -2.48 16.24 3.84
C LEU A 228 -3.05 15.03 4.60
N LEU A 229 -3.97 14.28 3.98
CA LEU A 229 -4.54 13.08 4.59
C LEU A 229 -3.54 11.94 4.70
N ASP A 230 -3.70 11.14 5.75
CA ASP A 230 -2.93 9.92 5.94
C ASP A 230 -3.33 8.84 4.93
N ILE A 231 -2.47 7.84 4.74
CA ILE A 231 -2.68 6.77 3.74
C ILE A 231 -3.99 6.01 3.98
N GLU A 232 -4.33 5.78 5.24
CA GLU A 232 -5.57 5.11 5.65
C GLU A 232 -6.80 5.98 5.36
N GLU A 233 -6.74 7.27 5.69
CA GLU A 233 -7.82 8.23 5.45
C GLU A 233 -8.08 8.40 3.94
N LYS A 234 -7.01 8.55 3.15
CA LYS A 234 -7.05 8.56 1.68
C LYS A 234 -7.73 7.31 1.14
N HIS A 235 -7.38 6.14 1.67
CA HIS A 235 -7.99 4.89 1.27
C HIS A 235 -9.48 4.85 1.64
N HIS A 236 -9.87 5.28 2.84
CA HIS A 236 -11.26 5.30 3.28
C HIS A 236 -12.13 6.21 2.41
N ILE A 237 -11.67 7.43 2.13
CA ILE A 237 -12.36 8.40 1.26
C ILE A 237 -12.46 7.85 -0.17
N LYS A 238 -11.38 7.25 -0.70
CA LYS A 238 -11.39 6.61 -2.02
C LYS A 238 -12.40 5.48 -2.12
N ARG A 239 -12.39 4.55 -1.16
CA ARG A 239 -13.32 3.41 -1.09
C ARG A 239 -14.77 3.91 -1.03
N MET A 240 -15.02 4.93 -0.20
CA MET A 240 -16.36 5.50 -0.04
C MET A 240 -16.88 6.11 -1.35
N ALA A 241 -16.06 6.90 -2.05
CA ALA A 241 -16.45 7.58 -3.29
C ALA A 241 -16.58 6.66 -4.51
N GLN A 242 -15.75 5.62 -4.61
CA GLN A 242 -15.66 4.75 -5.80
C GLN A 242 -16.47 3.46 -5.67
N HIS A 243 -16.71 2.99 -4.45
CA HIS A 243 -17.35 1.70 -4.21
C HIS A 243 -18.55 1.82 -3.28
N ASP A 244 -18.37 2.25 -2.03
CA ASP A 244 -19.42 2.11 -1.02
C ASP A 244 -20.66 2.92 -1.36
N LEU A 245 -20.50 4.20 -1.73
CA LEU A 245 -21.62 5.06 -2.09
C LEU A 245 -22.33 4.60 -3.38
N PRO A 246 -21.64 4.37 -4.52
CA PRO A 246 -22.28 3.82 -5.72
C PRO A 246 -22.99 2.49 -5.47
N ASN A 247 -22.35 1.55 -4.78
CA ASN A 247 -22.91 0.22 -4.53
C ASN A 247 -24.12 0.28 -3.60
N LEU A 248 -24.08 1.10 -2.56
CA LEU A 248 -25.18 1.27 -1.63
C LEU A 248 -26.43 1.79 -2.35
N ILE A 249 -26.26 2.81 -3.19
CA ILE A 249 -27.36 3.40 -3.94
C ILE A 249 -27.85 2.45 -5.04
N GLN A 250 -26.95 1.83 -5.80
CA GLN A 250 -27.31 0.86 -6.84
C GLN A 250 -28.07 -0.34 -6.26
N THR A 251 -27.61 -0.87 -5.12
CA THR A 251 -28.27 -1.98 -4.43
C THR A 251 -29.68 -1.57 -4.00
N TYR A 252 -29.84 -0.38 -3.43
CA TYR A 252 -31.15 0.13 -3.04
C TYR A 252 -32.13 0.24 -4.22
N TYR A 253 -31.68 0.71 -5.37
CA TYR A 253 -32.53 0.78 -6.56
C TYR A 253 -32.81 -0.59 -7.20
N SER A 254 -31.96 -1.59 -6.97
CA SER A 254 -32.21 -2.96 -7.41
C SER A 254 -33.28 -3.70 -6.59
N LEU A 255 -33.66 -3.18 -5.41
CA LEU A 255 -34.70 -3.75 -4.56
C LEU A 255 -36.10 -3.55 -5.14
N THR A 256 -37.04 -4.42 -4.74
CA THR A 256 -38.46 -4.24 -5.05
C THR A 256 -39.02 -2.99 -4.35
N GLU A 257 -40.11 -2.42 -4.86
CA GLU A 257 -40.71 -1.19 -4.32
C GLU A 257 -41.06 -1.31 -2.82
N THR A 258 -41.54 -2.47 -2.40
CA THR A 258 -41.86 -2.78 -0.99
C THR A 258 -40.62 -2.80 -0.10
N GLN A 259 -39.56 -3.49 -0.54
CA GLN A 259 -38.28 -3.55 0.17
C GLN A 259 -37.59 -2.19 0.21
N ARG A 260 -37.74 -1.39 -0.86
CA ARG A 260 -37.19 -0.04 -0.95
C ARG A 260 -37.79 0.88 0.11
N GLN A 261 -39.11 0.85 0.30
CA GLN A 261 -39.78 1.65 1.34
C GLN A 261 -39.32 1.25 2.75
N GLU A 262 -39.13 -0.05 3.01
CA GLU A 262 -38.62 -0.53 4.31
C GLU A 262 -37.17 -0.10 4.56
N LYS A 263 -36.33 -0.12 3.50
CA LYS A 263 -34.89 0.16 3.60
C LYS A 263 -34.51 1.62 3.39
N GLN A 264 -35.45 2.49 3.01
CA GLN A 264 -35.19 3.91 2.77
C GLN A 264 -34.59 4.60 4.00
N ARG A 265 -35.11 4.33 5.20
CA ARG A 265 -34.60 4.92 6.43
C ARG A 265 -33.19 4.44 6.76
N GLU A 266 -32.90 3.16 6.52
CA GLU A 266 -31.56 2.60 6.73
C GLU A 266 -30.54 3.22 5.78
N LEU A 267 -30.93 3.45 4.52
CA LEU A 267 -30.11 4.13 3.53
C LEU A 267 -29.79 5.57 3.94
N ILE A 268 -30.80 6.33 4.37
CA ILE A 268 -30.60 7.71 4.83
C ILE A 268 -29.65 7.75 6.03
N ASN A 269 -29.83 6.86 7.00
CA ASN A 269 -28.94 6.76 8.16
C ASN A 269 -27.49 6.42 7.74
N ALA A 270 -27.31 5.53 6.76
CA ALA A 270 -25.99 5.18 6.26
C ALA A 270 -25.31 6.39 5.57
N LEU A 271 -26.04 7.15 4.75
CA LEU A 271 -25.55 8.38 4.14
C LEU A 271 -25.17 9.44 5.20
N GLN A 272 -25.99 9.58 6.25
CA GLN A 272 -25.70 10.48 7.36
C GLN A 272 -24.44 10.08 8.13
N ASN A 273 -24.22 8.78 8.36
CA ASN A 273 -23.01 8.28 9.00
C ASN A 273 -21.76 8.54 8.14
N MET A 274 -21.85 8.30 6.83
CA MET A 274 -20.77 8.65 5.90
C MET A 274 -20.48 10.15 5.91
N ASN A 275 -21.52 10.98 5.96
CA ASN A 275 -21.39 12.43 6.02
C ASN A 275 -20.73 12.90 7.33
N SER A 276 -21.13 12.35 8.48
CA SER A 276 -20.50 12.65 9.77
C SER A 276 -19.02 12.29 9.79
N PHE A 277 -18.65 11.13 9.24
CA PHE A 277 -17.25 10.72 9.10
C PHE A 277 -16.46 11.72 8.26
N LEU A 278 -16.95 12.10 7.07
CA LEU A 278 -16.28 13.07 6.21
C LEU A 278 -16.16 14.44 6.87
N LYS A 279 -17.16 14.85 7.65
CA LYS A 279 -17.16 16.11 8.36
C LYS A 279 -16.09 16.15 9.47
N GLU A 280 -15.91 15.05 10.22
CA GLU A 280 -14.83 14.92 11.21
C GLU A 280 -13.46 15.05 10.51
N GLN A 281 -13.26 14.29 9.44
CA GLN A 281 -12.04 14.32 8.63
C GLN A 281 -11.73 15.73 8.05
N ALA A 282 -12.75 16.42 7.55
CA ALA A 282 -12.60 17.79 7.05
C ALA A 282 -12.21 18.79 8.16
N ASN A 283 -12.72 18.60 9.39
CA ASN A 283 -12.39 19.46 10.52
C ASN A 283 -10.96 19.20 11.03
N ASP A 284 -10.52 17.95 11.05
CA ASP A 284 -9.16 17.57 11.44
C ASP A 284 -8.12 18.12 10.45
N LEU A 285 -8.43 18.06 9.15
CA LEU A 285 -7.64 18.73 8.11
C LEU A 285 -7.55 20.24 8.33
N GLN A 286 -8.68 20.88 8.67
CA GLN A 286 -8.71 22.32 8.94
C GLN A 286 -7.87 22.69 10.17
N SER A 287 -7.92 21.89 11.24
CA SER A 287 -7.07 22.07 12.42
C SER A 287 -5.59 21.98 12.05
N THR A 288 -5.21 20.94 11.31
CA THR A 288 -3.84 20.72 10.83
C THR A 288 -3.34 21.89 9.97
N ARG A 289 -4.21 22.48 9.13
CA ARG A 289 -3.88 23.66 8.32
C ARG A 289 -3.55 24.87 9.20
N VAL A 290 -4.36 25.13 10.21
CA VAL A 290 -4.16 26.24 11.15
C VAL A 290 -2.86 26.06 11.93
N ASP A 291 -2.57 24.84 12.38
CA ASP A 291 -1.33 24.53 13.10
C ASP A 291 -0.09 24.72 12.23
N ARG A 292 -0.14 24.26 10.97
CA ARG A 292 0.95 24.46 10.00
C ARG A 292 1.16 25.94 9.70
N MET A 293 0.07 26.72 9.56
CA MET A 293 0.14 28.17 9.35
C MET A 293 0.78 28.87 10.55
N ASN A 294 0.35 28.54 11.78
CA ASN A 294 0.93 29.07 13.01
C ASN A 294 2.42 28.73 13.14
N HIS A 295 2.81 27.52 12.76
CA HIS A 295 4.21 27.10 12.73
C HIS A 295 5.03 27.91 11.72
N LEU A 296 4.52 28.10 10.50
CA LEU A 296 5.18 28.92 9.48
C LEU A 296 5.31 30.38 9.92
N LEU A 297 4.27 30.97 10.50
CA LEU A 297 4.31 32.33 11.07
C LEU A 297 5.38 32.46 12.15
N ARG A 298 5.47 31.48 13.06
CA ARG A 298 6.51 31.43 14.09
C ARG A 298 7.93 31.28 13.50
N LEU A 299 8.11 30.49 12.46
CA LEU A 299 9.39 30.37 11.77
C LEU A 299 9.78 31.67 11.07
N THR A 300 8.80 32.35 10.45
CA THR A 300 9.05 33.65 9.82
C THR A 300 9.38 34.73 10.84
N SER A 301 8.68 34.78 11.99
CA SER A 301 8.99 35.75 13.04
C SER A 301 10.40 35.55 13.58
N ILE A 302 10.81 34.30 13.87
CA ILE A 302 12.18 33.98 14.32
C ILE A 302 13.24 34.39 13.28
N ARG A 303 12.97 34.19 11.99
CA ARG A 303 13.94 34.48 10.91
C ARG A 303 14.10 35.98 10.66
N TYR A 304 13.04 36.76 10.80
CA TYR A 304 13.03 38.17 10.40
C TYR A 304 13.01 39.16 11.57
N GLU A 305 12.60 38.78 12.78
CA GLU A 305 12.75 39.62 14.00
C GLU A 305 14.20 39.63 14.51
N ASN A 306 14.94 38.52 14.40
CA ASN A 306 16.36 38.49 14.80
C ASN A 306 17.27 39.32 13.87
N ASN A 307 16.85 39.55 12.61
CA ASN A 307 17.57 40.45 11.71
C ASN A 307 17.36 41.93 12.06
N GLN A 308 16.31 42.31 12.79
CA GLN A 308 16.12 43.71 13.20
C GLN A 308 16.97 44.11 14.41
N TYR A 309 17.42 43.16 15.24
CA TYR A 309 18.33 43.45 16.35
C TYR A 309 19.81 43.47 15.96
N SER A 310 20.14 43.03 14.74
CA SER A 310 21.52 42.98 14.24
C SER A 310 21.98 44.31 13.61
N ASP A 311 21.04 45.14 13.15
CA ASP A 311 21.31 46.43 12.48
C ASP A 311 21.27 47.65 13.42
N HIS A 312 21.13 47.44 14.74
CA HIS A 312 21.11 48.53 15.74
C HIS A 312 22.34 48.52 16.68
N GLN A 313 23.40 47.80 16.33
CA GLN A 313 24.68 47.79 17.06
C GLN A 313 25.89 48.18 16.20
N GLU A 314 25.70 49.00 15.16
CA GLU A 314 26.80 49.76 14.56
C GLU A 314 26.74 51.25 14.92
#